data_AF-A0A1Z2KXG2-F1
#
_entry.id   AF-A0A1Z2KXG2-F1
#
_cell.length_a   1.000
_cell.length_b   1.000
_cell.length_c   1.000
_cell.angle_alpha   90.00
_cell.angle_beta   90.00
_cell.angle_gamma   90.00
#
_symmetry.space_group_name_H-M   'P 1'
#
loop_
_entity.id
_entity.type
_entity.pdbx_description
1 polymer ?
#
loop_
_entity_poly.entity_id
_entity_poly.type
_entity_poly.pdbx_seq_one_letter_code
_entity_poly.pdbx_strand_id
1 'polypeptide(L)'
;MPGMMDDQQMNSLKGMTGTAFDKMFLTMMIEHHEGAISMANTEKRRGSYAPAKELADSIVTSQTAEIAQMRKMLGTGSPSPTAS
;
A
#
# COMPACT_ATOMS: atom_id res chain seq x y z
N MET A 1 8.51 -9.75 -6.61
CA MET A 1 8.81 -8.74 -5.58
C MET A 1 7.63 -8.69 -4.64
N PRO A 2 7.82 -8.65 -3.30
CA PRO A 2 6.69 -8.54 -2.37
C PRO A 2 5.79 -7.36 -2.76
N GLY A 3 4.47 -7.58 -2.81
CA GLY A 3 3.49 -6.54 -3.14
C GLY A 3 3.33 -6.20 -4.63
N MET A 4 4.16 -6.71 -5.54
CA MET A 4 3.87 -6.53 -6.97
C MET A 4 2.70 -7.42 -7.41
N MET A 5 1.74 -6.80 -8.10
CA MET A 5 0.65 -7.51 -8.75
C MET A 5 1.18 -8.42 -9.87
N ASP A 6 0.61 -9.62 -9.99
CA ASP A 6 0.86 -10.48 -11.14
C ASP A 6 -0.09 -10.19 -12.32
N ASP A 7 0.21 -10.78 -13.47
CA ASP A 7 -0.55 -10.57 -14.70
C ASP A 7 -2.01 -11.05 -14.58
N GLN A 8 -2.29 -12.05 -13.76
CA GLN A 8 -3.64 -12.58 -13.55
C GLN A 8 -4.49 -11.61 -12.73
N GLN A 9 -3.91 -11.02 -11.68
CA GLN A 9 -4.50 -9.97 -10.87
C GLN A 9 -4.82 -8.72 -11.71
N MET A 10 -3.88 -8.29 -12.55
CA MET A 10 -4.08 -7.15 -13.45
C MET A 10 -5.16 -7.40 -14.50
N ASN A 11 -5.23 -8.61 -15.06
CA ASN A 11 -6.28 -8.97 -16.01
C ASN A 11 -7.65 -9.07 -15.35
N SER A 12 -7.72 -9.52 -14.09
CA SER A 12 -8.95 -9.53 -13.31
C SER A 12 -9.49 -8.12 -13.09
N LEU A 13 -8.61 -7.14 -12.76
CA LEU A 13 -9.00 -5.74 -12.59
C LEU A 13 -9.60 -5.11 -13.85
N LYS A 14 -9.06 -5.40 -15.05
CA LYS A 14 -9.51 -4.79 -16.32
C LYS A 14 -10.99 -5.05 -16.64
N GLY A 15 -11.54 -6.17 -16.17
CA GLY A 15 -12.93 -6.53 -16.39
C GLY A 15 -13.90 -6.05 -15.31
N MET A 16 -13.39 -5.45 -14.23
CA MET A 16 -14.20 -5.04 -13.08
C MET A 16 -14.59 -3.57 -13.16
N THR A 17 -15.74 -3.24 -12.60
CA THR A 17 -16.25 -1.86 -12.54
C THR A 17 -16.93 -1.57 -11.20
N GLY A 18 -17.07 -0.29 -10.88
CA GLY A 18 -17.79 0.18 -9.68
C GLY A 18 -17.17 -0.33 -8.37
N THR A 19 -18.00 -0.51 -7.34
CA THR A 19 -17.52 -0.85 -5.99
C THR A 19 -16.69 -2.14 -5.93
N ALA A 20 -16.94 -3.10 -6.81
CA ALA A 20 -16.14 -4.32 -6.89
C ALA A 20 -14.70 -4.04 -7.35
N PHE A 21 -14.55 -3.16 -8.35
CA PHE A 21 -13.24 -2.67 -8.79
C PHE A 21 -12.55 -1.90 -7.68
N ASP A 22 -13.23 -0.94 -7.05
CA ASP A 22 -12.63 -0.09 -6.01
C ASP A 22 -12.07 -0.92 -4.86
N LYS A 23 -12.84 -1.91 -4.38
CA LYS A 23 -12.39 -2.79 -3.30
C LYS A 23 -11.15 -3.60 -3.70
N MET A 24 -11.18 -4.21 -4.88
CA MET A 24 -10.06 -5.02 -5.37
C MET A 24 -8.80 -4.17 -5.55
N PHE A 25 -8.94 -3.00 -6.18
CA PHE A 25 -7.84 -2.07 -6.40
C PHE A 25 -7.21 -1.61 -5.08
N LEU A 26 -8.04 -1.19 -4.11
CA LEU A 26 -7.56 -0.75 -2.80
C LEU A 26 -6.85 -1.89 -2.05
N THR A 27 -7.41 -3.10 -2.05
CA THR A 27 -6.77 -4.27 -1.41
C THR A 27 -5.39 -4.53 -2.01
N MET A 28 -5.29 -4.56 -3.34
CA MET A 28 -4.00 -4.83 -3.99
C MET A 28 -3.00 -3.68 -3.82
N MET A 29 -3.45 -2.41 -3.80
CA MET A 29 -2.56 -1.27 -3.53
C MET A 29 -2.04 -1.26 -2.10
N ILE A 30 -2.83 -1.73 -1.12
CA ILE A 30 -2.34 -1.92 0.26
C ILE A 30 -1.19 -2.93 0.27
N GLU A 31 -1.35 -4.09 -0.36
CA GLU A 31 -0.31 -5.12 -0.43
C GLU A 31 0.94 -4.62 -1.16
N HIS A 32 0.76 -3.86 -2.25
CA HIS A 32 1.85 -3.22 -2.98
C HIS A 32 2.65 -2.25 -2.11
N HIS A 33 1.95 -1.39 -1.38
CA HIS A 33 2.57 -0.43 -0.48
C HIS A 33 3.31 -1.09 0.68
N GLU A 34 2.75 -2.16 1.26
CA GLU A 34 3.41 -2.96 2.31
C GLU A 34 4.72 -3.58 1.80
N GLY A 35 4.71 -4.10 0.56
CA GLY A 35 5.91 -4.61 -0.12
C GLY A 35 6.98 -3.52 -0.32
N ALA A 36 6.57 -2.35 -0.81
CA ALA A 36 7.46 -1.21 -1.00
C ALA A 36 8.04 -0.67 0.31
N ILE A 37 7.26 -0.63 1.40
CA ILE A 37 7.74 -0.28 2.74
C ILE A 37 8.80 -1.27 3.23
N SER A 38 8.61 -2.57 3.01
CA SER A 38 9.60 -3.60 3.36
C SER A 38 10.93 -3.38 2.62
N MET A 39 10.86 -3.07 1.32
CA MET A 39 12.04 -2.74 0.52
C MET A 39 12.71 -1.45 0.97
N ALA A 40 11.94 -0.38 1.20
CA ALA A 40 12.45 0.89 1.68
C ALA A 40 13.14 0.75 3.05
N ASN A 41 12.56 -0.02 3.97
CA ASN A 41 13.20 -0.33 5.26
C ASN A 41 14.52 -1.13 5.10
N THR A 42 14.63 -1.94 4.05
CA THR A 42 15.89 -2.63 3.72
C THR A 42 16.94 -1.62 3.23
N GLU A 43 16.58 -0.71 2.34
CA GLU A 43 17.47 0.35 1.85
C GLU A 43 17.93 1.27 2.98
N LYS A 44 17.03 1.71 3.86
CA LYS A 44 17.39 2.50 5.05
C LYS A 44 18.44 1.82 5.93
N ARG A 45 18.32 0.51 6.11
CA ARG A 45 19.22 -0.28 6.98
C ARG A 45 20.55 -0.64 6.32
N ARG A 46 20.54 -0.94 5.03
CA ARG A 46 21.68 -1.58 4.33
C ARG A 46 22.28 -0.74 3.21
N GLY A 47 21.57 0.27 2.74
CA GLY A 47 22.01 1.18 1.70
C GLY A 47 23.17 2.06 2.15
N SER A 48 24.02 2.40 1.18
CA SER A 48 25.20 3.26 1.37
C SER A 48 25.06 4.63 0.71
N TYR A 49 24.14 4.79 -0.24
CA TYR A 49 23.91 6.05 -0.94
C TYR A 49 22.88 6.92 -0.19
N ALA A 50 23.33 8.02 0.40
CA ALA A 50 22.49 8.85 1.28
C ALA A 50 21.17 9.32 0.62
N PRO A 51 21.15 9.82 -0.63
CA PRO A 51 19.90 10.23 -1.27
C PRO A 51 18.90 9.07 -1.48
N ALA A 52 19.37 7.83 -1.68
CA ALA A 52 18.47 6.68 -1.76
C ALA A 52 17.83 6.34 -0.39
N LYS A 53 18.56 6.55 0.70
CA LYS A 53 18.03 6.37 2.06
C LYS A 53 16.98 7.42 2.41
N GLU A 54 17.21 8.67 2.03
CA GLU A 54 16.25 9.77 2.20
C GLU A 54 14.96 9.52 1.40
N LEU A 55 15.10 9.03 0.15
CA LEU A 55 13.95 8.58 -0.63
C LEU A 55 13.22 7.43 0.05
N ALA A 56 13.95 6.45 0.60
CA ALA A 56 13.35 5.34 1.32
C ALA A 56 12.60 5.79 2.60
N ASP A 57 13.10 6.78 3.33
CA ASP A 57 12.38 7.43 4.44
C ASP A 57 11.07 8.08 4.00
N SER A 58 11.12 8.79 2.86
CA SER A 58 9.95 9.43 2.26
C SER A 58 8.88 8.41 1.86
N ILE A 59 9.30 7.30 1.23
CA ILE A 59 8.42 6.18 0.82
C ILE A 59 7.75 5.55 2.04
N VAL A 60 8.49 5.29 3.12
CA VAL A 60 7.90 4.71 4.34
C VAL A 60 6.82 5.62 4.90
N THR A 61 7.10 6.93 4.94
CA THR A 61 6.18 7.92 5.50
C THR A 61 4.91 8.05 4.66
N SER A 62 5.04 8.27 3.35
CA SER A 62 3.89 8.49 2.47
C SER A 62 3.04 7.24 2.35
N GLN A 63 3.65 6.08 2.11
CA GLN A 63 2.88 4.86 1.84
C GLN A 63 2.23 4.27 3.09
N THR A 64 2.76 4.55 4.28
CA THR A 64 2.06 4.24 5.55
C THR A 64 0.78 5.08 5.67
N ALA A 65 0.83 6.37 5.33
CA ALA A 65 -0.35 7.24 5.37
C ALA A 65 -1.39 6.83 4.32
N GLU A 66 -0.93 6.48 3.11
CA GLU A 66 -1.81 6.00 2.03
C GLU A 66 -2.47 4.67 2.38
N ILE A 67 -1.76 3.71 3.00
CA ILE A 67 -2.37 2.47 3.52
C ILE A 67 -3.50 2.79 4.52
N ALA A 68 -3.27 3.72 5.45
CA ALA A 68 -4.30 4.11 6.41
C ALA A 68 -5.54 4.71 5.74
N GLN A 69 -5.34 5.54 4.72
CA GLN A 69 -6.42 6.10 3.91
C GLN A 69 -7.19 5.01 3.14
N MET A 70 -6.49 4.07 2.50
CA MET A 70 -7.11 2.98 1.75
C MET A 70 -7.90 2.03 2.67
N ARG A 71 -7.37 1.71 3.86
CA ARG A 71 -8.10 0.92 4.88
C ARG A 71 -9.37 1.65 5.34
N LYS A 72 -9.32 2.97 5.49
CA LYS A 72 -10.51 3.78 5.79
C LYS A 72 -11.55 3.70 4.66
N MET A 73 -11.12 3.78 3.40
CA MET A 73 -12.01 3.65 2.23
C MET A 73 -12.66 2.26 2.14
N LEU A 74 -11.94 1.20 2.55
CA LEU A 74 -12.48 -0.16 2.64
C LEU A 74 -13.42 -0.39 3.83
N GLY A 75 -13.49 0.54 4.78
CA GLY A 75 -14.19 0.35 6.05
C GLY A 75 -13.48 -0.62 7.00
N THR A 76 -12.19 -0.90 6.78
CA THR A 76 -11.34 -1.76 7.61
C THR A 76 -10.39 -0.99 8.53
N GLY A 77 -10.37 0.34 8.42
CA GLY A 77 -9.83 1.20 9.48
C GLY A 77 -10.75 1.10 10.70
N SER A 78 -10.19 0.85 11.88
CA SER A 78 -10.94 0.62 13.12
C SER A 78 -12.15 1.56 13.23
N PRO A 79 -13.36 1.06 13.56
CA PRO A 79 -14.44 1.94 13.96
C PRO A 79 -13.97 2.75 15.17
N SER A 80 -14.17 4.07 15.14
CA SER A 80 -14.13 4.86 16.37
C SER A 80 -15.03 4.20 17.41
N PRO A 81 -14.61 4.15 18.70
CA PRO A 81 -15.46 3.64 19.75
C PRO A 81 -16.75 4.46 19.77
N THR A 82 -17.86 3.72 19.87
CA THR A 82 -19.25 4.13 19.95
C THR A 82 -19.50 5.52 20.54
N ALA A 83 -20.38 6.27 19.88
CA ALA A 83 -21.11 7.38 20.46
C ALA A 83 -21.66 6.99 21.85
N SER A 84 -21.45 7.87 22.83
CA SER A 84 -22.22 7.93 24.08
C SER A 84 -23.38 8.91 23.91
#